data_AF-X1FED6-F1
#
_entry.id   AF-X1FED6-F1
#
_cell.length_a   1.000
_cell.length_b   1.000
_cell.length_c   1.000
_cell.angle_alpha   90.00
_cell.angle_beta   90.00
_cell.angle_gamma   90.00
#
_symmetry.space_group_name_H-M   'P 1'
#
loop_
_entity.id
_entity.type
_entity.pdbx_description
1 polymer ?
#
loop_
_entity_poly.entity_id
_entity_poly.type
_entity_poly.pdbx_seq_one_letter_code
_entity_poly.pdbx_strand_id
1 'polypeptide(L)'
;IAIEAAKSISKLPVFASMAFDSIGEDFKTMMGVDVETAVSKIVSLGVDAVGFNCGKMSLESYIRLAAKYASAAHDSEQDVVLLAEPNAGLPELVEGQAIYKVPPADFAAAVEKIHSVGVSIIGGCCGTGPEHIEAAAKKLK
;
A
#
# COMPACT_ATOMS: atom_id res chain seq x y z
N ILE A 1 1.55 -13.57 15.07
CA ILE A 1 1.69 -14.91 14.47
C ILE A 1 2.55 -14.90 13.20
N ALA A 2 2.09 -14.39 12.03
CA ALA A 2 2.87 -14.50 10.78
C ALA A 2 4.26 -13.83 10.83
N ILE A 3 4.33 -12.58 11.29
CA ILE A 3 5.59 -11.83 11.42
C ILE A 3 6.57 -12.52 12.39
N GLU A 4 6.09 -12.89 13.58
CA GLU A 4 6.90 -13.57 14.59
C GLU A 4 7.41 -14.92 14.10
N ALA A 5 6.56 -15.69 13.41
CA ALA A 5 6.95 -16.97 12.82
C ALA A 5 8.07 -16.80 11.79
N ALA A 6 7.94 -15.83 10.86
CA ALA A 6 8.95 -15.55 9.85
C ALA A 6 10.30 -15.16 10.48
N LYS A 7 10.28 -14.28 11.48
CA LYS A 7 11.48 -13.84 12.20
C LYS A 7 12.09 -14.94 13.08
N SER A 8 11.30 -15.91 13.54
CA SER A 8 11.81 -17.01 14.37
C SER A 8 12.69 -18.00 13.61
N ILE A 9 12.53 -18.09 12.29
CA ILE A 9 13.22 -19.08 11.44
C ILE A 9 14.22 -18.47 10.45
N SER A 10 14.26 -17.14 10.32
CA SER A 10 15.07 -16.47 9.30
C SER A 10 15.55 -15.10 9.78
N LYS A 11 16.68 -14.65 9.24
CA LYS A 11 17.22 -13.28 9.39
C LYS A 11 17.00 -12.41 8.15
N LEU A 12 16.28 -12.91 7.16
CA LEU A 12 15.94 -12.13 5.96
C LEU A 12 14.98 -10.99 6.34
N PRO A 13 14.98 -9.87 5.58
CA PRO A 13 14.03 -8.79 5.80
C PRO A 13 12.58 -9.28 5.75
N VAL A 14 11.75 -8.78 6.65
CA VAL A 14 10.31 -9.08 6.73
C VAL A 14 9.52 -7.84 6.35
N PHE A 15 8.78 -7.94 5.26
CA PHE A 15 7.85 -6.90 4.82
C PHE A 15 6.43 -7.35 5.14
N ALA A 16 5.63 -6.45 5.71
CA ALA A 16 4.25 -6.73 6.08
C ALA A 16 3.30 -5.69 5.48
N SER A 17 2.30 -6.17 4.75
CA SER A 17 1.25 -5.33 4.18
C SER A 17 -0.13 -5.75 4.67
N MET A 18 -1.07 -4.80 4.64
CA MET A 18 -2.49 -5.06 4.86
C MET A 18 -3.33 -4.38 3.78
N ALA A 19 -4.49 -4.96 3.48
CA ALA A 19 -5.46 -4.36 2.58
C ALA A 19 -6.49 -3.53 3.38
N PHE A 20 -6.82 -2.35 2.85
CA PHE A 20 -7.80 -1.43 3.42
C PHE A 20 -8.87 -1.09 2.38
N ASP A 21 -10.08 -0.83 2.86
CA ASP A 21 -11.13 -0.20 2.08
C ASP A 21 -11.39 1.22 2.63
N SER A 22 -11.78 2.12 1.74
CA SER A 22 -12.20 3.48 2.13
C SER A 22 -13.65 3.45 2.63
N ILE A 23 -13.87 3.99 3.83
CA ILE A 23 -15.19 4.16 4.45
C ILE A 23 -15.37 5.65 4.74
N GLY A 24 -15.97 6.38 3.81
CA GLY A 24 -15.98 7.84 3.86
C GLY A 24 -14.56 8.40 3.73
N GLU A 25 -14.13 9.16 4.73
CA GLU A 25 -12.77 9.72 4.81
C GLU A 25 -11.79 8.81 5.56
N ASP A 26 -12.27 7.72 6.18
CA ASP A 26 -11.47 6.77 6.95
C ASP A 26 -11.10 5.52 6.14
N PHE A 27 -10.17 4.74 6.68
CA PHE A 27 -9.70 3.49 6.09
C PHE A 27 -9.74 2.39 7.13
N LYS A 28 -10.33 1.25 6.76
CA LYS A 28 -10.40 0.08 7.64
C LYS A 28 -10.04 -1.18 6.87
N THR A 29 -9.38 -2.11 7.56
CA THR A 29 -9.24 -3.50 7.07
C THR A 29 -10.60 -4.20 7.05
N MET A 30 -10.69 -5.36 6.40
CA MET A 30 -11.90 -6.21 6.41
C MET A 30 -12.42 -6.49 7.83
N MET A 31 -11.52 -6.56 8.82
CA MET A 31 -11.85 -6.82 10.22
C MET A 31 -12.11 -5.55 11.05
N GLY A 32 -12.15 -4.37 10.42
CA GLY A 32 -12.47 -3.11 11.09
C GLY A 32 -11.30 -2.43 11.82
N VAL A 33 -10.06 -2.88 11.57
CA VAL A 33 -8.85 -2.25 12.14
C VAL A 33 -8.50 -0.99 11.33
N ASP A 34 -8.27 0.14 12.00
CA ASP A 34 -7.75 1.37 11.37
C ASP A 34 -6.24 1.33 11.10
N VAL A 35 -5.81 2.30 10.30
CA VAL A 35 -4.43 2.43 9.83
C VAL A 35 -3.48 2.61 11.00
N GLU A 36 -3.79 3.51 11.92
CA GLU A 36 -2.96 3.87 13.05
C GLU A 36 -2.73 2.65 13.96
N THR A 37 -3.80 1.91 14.29
CA THR A 37 -3.70 0.65 15.07
C THR A 37 -2.91 -0.42 14.33
N ALA A 38 -3.16 -0.61 13.04
CA ALA A 38 -2.48 -1.64 12.24
C ALA A 38 -0.97 -1.35 12.11
N VAL A 39 -0.60 -0.12 11.74
CA VAL A 39 0.79 0.30 11.57
C VAL A 39 1.53 0.20 12.88
N SER A 40 1.01 0.79 13.97
CA SER A 40 1.64 0.73 15.29
C SER A 40 1.89 -0.73 15.72
N LYS A 41 0.88 -1.61 15.54
CA LYS A 41 1.03 -3.01 15.90
C LYS A 41 2.08 -3.73 15.05
N ILE A 42 2.07 -3.56 13.73
CA ILE A 42 3.02 -4.21 12.82
C ILE A 42 4.45 -3.73 13.09
N VAL A 43 4.63 -2.41 13.23
CA VAL A 43 5.93 -1.81 13.49
C VAL A 43 6.51 -2.30 14.82
N SER A 44 5.70 -2.38 15.88
CA SER A 44 6.13 -2.92 17.19
C SER A 44 6.65 -4.37 17.15
N LEU A 45 6.36 -5.14 16.08
CA LEU A 45 6.90 -6.49 15.88
C LEU A 45 8.27 -6.48 15.18
N GLY A 46 8.79 -5.29 14.85
CA GLY A 46 10.10 -5.03 14.26
C GLY A 46 10.21 -5.49 12.81
N VAL A 47 9.22 -5.19 11.97
CA VAL A 47 9.33 -5.45 10.53
C VAL A 47 10.30 -4.47 9.87
N ASP A 48 10.93 -4.88 8.76
CA ASP A 48 11.83 -4.01 8.00
C ASP A 48 11.05 -3.06 7.08
N ALA A 49 9.85 -3.47 6.65
CA ALA A 49 8.94 -2.61 5.92
C ALA A 49 7.46 -2.88 6.29
N VAL A 50 6.67 -1.80 6.31
CA VAL A 50 5.22 -1.83 6.54
C VAL A 50 4.50 -1.09 5.42
N GLY A 51 3.34 -1.58 5.00
CA GLY A 51 2.60 -0.91 3.95
C GLY A 51 1.22 -1.47 3.67
N PHE A 52 0.75 -1.18 2.46
CA PHE A 52 -0.56 -1.61 1.99
C PHE A 52 -0.50 -2.10 0.55
N ASN A 53 -1.40 -3.02 0.24
CA ASN A 53 -1.65 -3.50 -1.11
C ASN A 53 -3.14 -3.79 -1.28
N CYS A 54 -3.61 -3.77 -2.52
CA CYS A 54 -5.00 -4.07 -2.85
C CYS A 54 -6.01 -3.17 -2.09
N GLY A 55 -7.26 -3.65 -1.97
CA GLY A 55 -8.38 -2.88 -1.44
C GLY A 55 -9.29 -2.32 -2.54
N LYS A 56 -10.49 -1.96 -2.14
CA LYS A 56 -11.52 -1.36 -2.99
C LYS A 56 -11.44 0.17 -2.90
N MET A 57 -10.40 0.72 -3.50
CA MET A 57 -10.06 2.14 -3.40
C MET A 57 -9.72 2.77 -4.74
N SER A 58 -10.03 4.06 -4.89
CA SER A 58 -9.55 4.88 -6.00
C SER A 58 -8.07 5.26 -5.81
N LEU A 59 -7.40 5.70 -6.88
CA LEU A 59 -6.02 6.22 -6.78
C LEU A 59 -5.88 7.36 -5.76
N GLU A 60 -6.86 8.27 -5.69
CA GLU A 60 -6.88 9.35 -4.71
C GLU A 60 -6.96 8.82 -3.27
N SER A 61 -7.73 7.76 -3.06
CA SER A 61 -7.84 7.12 -1.75
C SER A 61 -6.53 6.44 -1.34
N TYR A 62 -5.78 5.84 -2.28
CA TYR A 62 -4.44 5.31 -2.01
C TYR A 62 -3.44 6.41 -1.64
N ILE A 63 -3.51 7.60 -2.26
CA ILE A 63 -2.65 8.74 -1.91
C ILE A 63 -2.92 9.18 -0.46
N ARG A 64 -4.20 9.32 -0.07
CA ARG A 64 -4.58 9.65 1.30
C ARG A 64 -4.17 8.57 2.30
N LEU A 65 -4.32 7.30 1.92
CA LEU A 65 -3.86 6.17 2.73
C LEU A 65 -2.35 6.21 2.95
N ALA A 66 -1.56 6.50 1.91
CA ALA A 66 -0.11 6.65 2.02
C ALA A 66 0.29 7.75 3.02
N ALA A 67 -0.39 8.90 2.99
CA ALA A 67 -0.14 9.98 3.95
C ALA A 67 -0.47 9.55 5.38
N LYS A 68 -1.57 8.82 5.61
CA LYS A 68 -1.92 8.25 6.91
C LYS A 68 -0.89 7.22 7.39
N TYR A 69 -0.42 6.35 6.50
CA TYR A 69 0.65 5.39 6.81
C TYR A 69 1.94 6.09 7.22
N ALA A 70 2.34 7.13 6.49
CA ALA A 70 3.52 7.92 6.81
C ALA A 70 3.43 8.59 8.18
N SER A 71 2.28 9.20 8.49
CA SER A 71 2.04 9.77 9.83
C SER A 71 2.10 8.71 10.91
N ALA A 72 1.39 7.59 10.76
CA ALA A 72 1.34 6.54 11.77
C ALA A 72 2.70 5.84 12.00
N ALA A 73 3.51 5.70 10.94
CA ALA A 73 4.87 5.18 11.05
C ALA A 73 5.79 6.19 11.76
N HIS A 74 5.68 7.48 11.45
CA HIS A 74 6.42 8.52 12.14
C HIS A 74 6.11 8.54 13.65
N ASP A 75 4.84 8.47 14.02
CA ASP A 75 4.37 8.46 15.41
C ASP A 75 4.84 7.22 16.21
N SER A 76 5.30 6.17 15.52
CA SER A 76 5.83 4.96 16.18
C SER A 76 7.25 5.13 16.73
N GLU A 77 7.95 6.20 16.34
CA GLU A 77 9.36 6.49 16.69
C GLU A 77 10.33 5.35 16.33
N GLN A 78 9.98 4.51 15.35
CA GLN A 78 10.81 3.41 14.86
C GLN A 78 11.14 3.61 13.38
N ASP A 79 12.40 3.35 13.03
CA ASP A 79 12.83 3.35 11.63
C ASP A 79 12.20 2.14 10.91
N VAL A 80 11.28 2.41 9.99
CA VAL A 80 10.63 1.39 9.16
C VAL A 80 10.45 1.90 7.73
N VAL A 81 10.69 1.03 6.75
CA VAL A 81 10.48 1.39 5.35
C VAL A 81 8.99 1.32 5.01
N LEU A 82 8.47 2.32 4.33
CA LEU A 82 7.10 2.31 3.84
C LEU A 82 7.02 1.68 2.45
N LEU A 83 6.04 0.80 2.26
CA LEU A 83 5.73 0.20 0.97
C LEU A 83 4.28 0.47 0.52
N ALA A 84 4.05 0.56 -0.79
CA ALA A 84 2.72 0.68 -1.38
C ALA A 84 2.60 -0.07 -2.70
N GLU A 85 1.55 -0.89 -2.81
CA GLU A 85 1.23 -1.66 -4.01
C GLU A 85 -0.26 -1.46 -4.37
N PRO A 86 -0.64 -0.26 -4.86
CA PRO A 86 -2.03 0.04 -5.19
C PRO A 86 -2.54 -0.80 -6.37
N ASN A 87 -3.85 -1.03 -6.40
CA ASN A 87 -4.52 -1.52 -7.61
C ASN A 87 -4.49 -0.46 -8.72
N ALA A 88 -4.74 -0.86 -9.97
CA ALA A 88 -5.03 0.06 -11.08
C ALA A 88 -6.45 0.65 -10.96
N GLY A 89 -6.72 1.30 -9.83
CA GLY A 89 -8.02 1.87 -9.46
C GLY A 89 -9.06 0.85 -9.02
N LEU A 90 -10.33 1.29 -9.03
CA LEU A 90 -11.48 0.43 -8.74
C LEU A 90 -11.78 -0.46 -9.95
N PRO A 91 -12.06 -1.77 -9.75
CA PRO A 91 -12.50 -2.62 -10.83
C PRO A 91 -13.94 -2.28 -11.23
N GLU A 92 -14.22 -2.40 -12.51
CA GLU A 92 -15.58 -2.46 -13.06
C GLU A 92 -15.94 -3.92 -13.34
N LEU A 93 -17.16 -4.33 -12.99
CA LEU A 93 -17.67 -5.65 -13.35
C LEU A 93 -18.26 -5.60 -14.76
N VAL A 94 -17.60 -6.27 -15.70
CA VAL A 94 -18.06 -6.44 -17.08
C VAL A 94 -18.21 -7.93 -17.32
N GLU A 95 -19.44 -8.38 -17.60
CA GLU A 95 -19.75 -9.80 -17.82
C GLU A 95 -19.27 -10.73 -16.68
N GLY A 96 -19.32 -10.24 -15.44
CA GLY A 96 -18.86 -10.98 -14.25
C GLY A 96 -17.35 -10.98 -14.03
N GLN A 97 -16.57 -10.31 -14.90
CA GLN A 97 -15.13 -10.15 -14.74
C GLN A 97 -14.79 -8.77 -14.20
N ALA A 98 -13.83 -8.71 -13.27
CA ALA A 98 -13.29 -7.46 -12.76
C ALA A 98 -12.26 -6.88 -13.75
N ILE A 99 -12.59 -5.75 -14.37
CA ILE A 99 -11.73 -5.04 -15.32
C ILE A 99 -11.23 -3.74 -14.67
N TYR A 100 -9.92 -3.55 -14.68
CA TYR A 100 -9.27 -2.33 -14.21
C TYR A 100 -8.92 -1.44 -15.40
N LYS A 101 -9.36 -0.18 -15.36
CA LYS A 101 -9.27 0.72 -16.51
C LYS A 101 -8.29 1.88 -16.33
N VAL A 102 -7.63 1.97 -15.18
CA VAL A 102 -6.64 3.04 -14.94
C VAL A 102 -5.48 2.88 -15.93
N PRO A 103 -5.20 3.90 -16.76
CA PRO A 103 -4.06 3.90 -17.65
C PRO A 103 -2.72 3.96 -16.89
N PRO A 104 -1.62 3.48 -17.49
CA PRO A 104 -0.28 3.57 -16.92
C PRO A 104 0.15 4.97 -16.47
N ALA A 105 -0.21 6.00 -17.25
CA ALA A 105 0.15 7.40 -16.95
C ALA A 105 -0.52 7.92 -15.67
N ASP A 106 -1.79 7.57 -15.45
CA ASP A 106 -2.56 7.99 -14.27
C ASP A 106 -2.08 7.25 -13.02
N PHE A 107 -1.78 5.95 -13.16
CA PHE A 107 -1.16 5.16 -12.11
C PHE A 107 0.20 5.76 -11.70
N ALA A 108 1.06 6.07 -12.65
CA ALA A 108 2.37 6.68 -12.40
C ALA A 108 2.24 8.05 -11.70
N ALA A 109 1.25 8.86 -12.08
CA ALA A 109 0.99 10.14 -11.41
C ALA A 109 0.53 9.98 -9.96
N ALA A 110 -0.28 8.96 -9.66
CA ALA A 110 -0.68 8.68 -8.28
C ALA A 110 0.48 8.14 -7.45
N VAL A 111 1.29 7.26 -8.04
CA VAL A 111 2.49 6.69 -7.44
C VAL A 111 3.53 7.76 -7.10
N GLU A 112 3.74 8.76 -7.95
CA GLU A 112 4.61 9.92 -7.66
C GLU A 112 4.16 10.66 -6.39
N LYS A 113 2.85 10.86 -6.23
CA LYS A 113 2.29 11.47 -5.01
C LYS A 113 2.45 10.58 -3.79
N ILE A 114 2.27 9.26 -3.93
CA ILE A 114 2.51 8.28 -2.86
C ILE A 114 3.99 8.29 -2.44
N HIS A 115 4.92 8.35 -3.39
CA HIS A 115 6.34 8.48 -3.12
C HIS A 115 6.65 9.78 -2.36
N SER A 116 6.02 10.89 -2.75
CA SER A 116 6.27 12.21 -2.15
C SER A 116 5.95 12.31 -0.65
N VAL A 117 5.16 11.38 -0.10
CA VAL A 117 4.85 11.31 1.35
C VAL A 117 5.76 10.35 2.12
N GLY A 118 6.84 9.86 1.51
CA GLY A 118 7.87 9.04 2.17
C GLY A 118 7.77 7.53 1.93
N VAL A 119 6.94 7.09 0.98
CA VAL A 119 6.90 5.68 0.56
C VAL A 119 8.08 5.36 -0.34
N SER A 120 8.92 4.41 0.06
CA SER A 120 10.18 4.08 -0.64
C SER A 120 10.11 2.83 -1.49
N ILE A 121 9.23 1.88 -1.15
CA ILE A 121 9.01 0.65 -1.93
C ILE A 121 7.68 0.79 -2.65
N ILE A 122 7.72 0.78 -3.97
CA ILE A 122 6.55 1.02 -4.81
C ILE A 122 6.41 -0.14 -5.79
N GLY A 123 5.21 -0.72 -5.80
CA GLY A 123 4.82 -1.75 -6.75
C GLY A 123 3.39 -1.51 -7.24
N GLY A 124 2.72 -2.60 -7.61
CA GLY A 124 1.34 -2.58 -8.04
C GLY A 124 0.67 -3.91 -7.73
N CYS A 125 -0.65 -3.88 -7.54
CA CYS A 125 -1.44 -5.07 -7.25
C CYS A 125 -2.43 -5.34 -8.40
N CYS A 126 -3.70 -5.61 -8.12
CA CYS A 126 -4.68 -6.00 -9.13
C CYS A 126 -4.84 -4.94 -10.24
N GLY A 127 -4.82 -5.40 -11.49
CA GLY A 127 -4.97 -4.55 -12.67
C GLY A 127 -3.71 -3.78 -13.09
N THR A 128 -2.62 -3.87 -12.33
CA THR A 128 -1.33 -3.29 -12.74
C THR A 128 -0.55 -4.29 -13.60
N GLY A 129 0.09 -3.78 -14.65
CA GLY A 129 0.91 -4.56 -15.58
C GLY A 129 2.32 -3.96 -15.75
N PRO A 130 3.19 -4.59 -16.55
CA PRO A 130 4.52 -4.09 -16.85
C PRO A 130 4.53 -2.65 -17.35
N GLU A 131 3.54 -2.24 -18.14
CA GLU A 131 3.38 -0.89 -18.65
C GLU A 131 3.13 0.15 -17.54
N HIS A 132 2.37 -0.21 -16.49
CA HIS A 132 2.15 0.64 -15.33
C HIS A 132 3.44 0.81 -14.53
N ILE A 133 4.18 -0.29 -14.32
CA ILE A 133 5.45 -0.28 -13.60
C ILE A 133 6.51 0.51 -14.37
N GLU A 134 6.58 0.37 -15.70
CA GLU A 134 7.49 1.15 -16.53
C GLU A 134 7.18 2.65 -16.45
N ALA A 135 5.90 3.03 -16.55
CA ALA A 135 5.48 4.42 -16.44
C ALA A 135 5.80 5.00 -15.05
N ALA A 136 5.53 4.24 -13.97
CA ALA A 136 5.89 4.63 -12.61
C ALA A 136 7.41 4.81 -12.45
N ALA A 137 8.20 3.83 -12.90
CA ALA A 137 9.66 3.88 -12.81
C ALA A 137 10.26 5.05 -13.61
N LYS A 138 9.69 5.42 -14.76
CA LYS A 138 10.12 6.61 -15.52
C LYS A 138 9.82 7.91 -14.79
N LYS A 139 8.74 7.94 -14.02
CA LYS A 139 8.26 9.14 -13.32
C LYS A 139 8.94 9.38 -11.97
N LEU A 140 9.41 8.30 -11.32
CA LEU A 140 10.11 8.36 -10.03
C LEU A 140 11.64 8.54 -10.14
N LYS A 141 12.20 8.48 -11.35
CA LYS A 141 13.63 8.72 -11.62
C LYS A 141 13.91 10.21 -11.77
#